data_AF-A0A7W0M2M3-F1
#
_entry.id   AF-A0A7W0M2M3-F1
#
_cell.length_a   1.000
_cell.length_b   1.000
_cell.length_c   1.000
_cell.angle_alpha   90.00
_cell.angle_beta   90.00
_cell.angle_gamma   90.00
#
_symmetry.space_group_name_H-M   'P 1'
#
loop_
_entity.id
_entity.type
_entity.pdbx_description
1 polymer ?
#
loop_
_entity_poly.entity_id
_entity_poly.type
_entity_poly.pdbx_seq_one_letter_code
_entity_poly.pdbx_strand_id
1 'polypeptide(L)'
;MPRTREQLQQAADDAERWLDSLDPTAIASPDADATYLRRIGAAVSAAAASQAELADSVAAARDHGHTWTQIATMLGTSRQAAQERYGKPANRP
;
A
#
# COMPACT_ATOMS: atom_id res chain seq x y z
N MET A 1 12.94 6.06 4.65
CA MET A 1 12.31 5.62 3.39
C MET A 1 10.91 5.12 3.71
N PRO A 2 9.83 5.70 3.15
CA PRO A 2 8.49 5.10 3.24
C PRO A 2 8.48 3.75 2.50
N ARG A 3 7.77 2.75 3.02
CA ARG A 3 7.67 1.42 2.39
C ARG A 3 7.08 1.51 0.98
N THR A 4 7.54 0.67 0.06
CA THR A 4 7.01 0.56 -1.30
C THR A 4 5.64 -0.12 -1.30
N ARG A 5 4.85 0.04 -2.40
CA ARG A 5 3.56 -0.64 -2.56
C ARG A 5 3.70 -2.15 -2.38
N GLU A 6 4.69 -2.75 -3.03
CA GLU A 6 4.99 -4.19 -2.93
C GLU A 6 5.32 -4.60 -1.50
N GLN A 7 6.12 -3.80 -0.77
CA GLN A 7 6.43 -4.07 0.63
C GLN A 7 5.19 -3.98 1.55
N LEU A 8 4.21 -3.14 1.22
CA LEU A 8 2.98 -3.01 1.99
C LEU A 8 2.00 -4.13 1.67
N GLN A 9 1.92 -4.56 0.42
CA GLN A 9 1.15 -5.75 0.03
C GLN A 9 1.73 -7.01 0.68
N GLN A 10 3.04 -7.23 0.57
CA GLN A 10 3.73 -8.36 1.18
C GLN A 10 3.53 -8.40 2.69
N ALA A 11 3.61 -7.24 3.37
CA ALA A 11 3.35 -7.15 4.80
C ALA A 11 1.89 -7.44 5.16
N ALA A 12 0.92 -7.09 4.31
CA ALA A 12 -0.48 -7.46 4.48
C ALA A 12 -0.65 -8.98 4.39
N ASP A 13 -0.13 -9.58 3.31
CA ASP A 13 -0.23 -11.01 3.06
C ASP A 13 0.50 -11.85 4.13
N ASP A 14 1.65 -11.37 4.61
CA ASP A 14 2.38 -11.99 5.71
C ASP A 14 1.61 -11.87 7.04
N ALA A 15 0.94 -10.74 7.28
CA ALA A 15 0.13 -10.56 8.48
C ALA A 15 -1.13 -11.45 8.46
N GLU A 16 -1.81 -11.56 7.33
CA GLU A 16 -2.97 -12.44 7.16
C GLU A 16 -2.57 -13.92 7.36
N ARG A 17 -1.50 -14.38 6.69
CA ARG A 17 -0.98 -15.74 6.88
C ARG A 17 -0.56 -16.03 8.31
N TRP A 18 0.07 -15.07 8.99
CA TRP A 18 0.44 -15.22 10.39
C TRP A 18 -0.79 -15.31 11.28
N LEU A 19 -1.78 -14.44 11.10
CA LEU A 19 -3.04 -14.45 11.84
C LEU A 19 -3.80 -15.78 11.68
N ASP A 20 -3.83 -16.34 10.46
CA ASP A 20 -4.45 -17.64 10.19
C ASP A 20 -3.72 -18.81 10.87
N SER A 21 -2.41 -18.66 11.10
CA SER A 21 -1.59 -19.66 11.77
C SER A 21 -1.62 -19.57 13.30
N LEU A 22 -2.19 -18.50 13.87
CA LEU A 22 -2.24 -18.32 15.31
C LEU A 22 -3.22 -19.31 15.94
N ASP A 23 -2.68 -20.18 16.80
CA ASP A 23 -3.50 -20.87 17.78
C ASP A 23 -4.04 -19.82 18.77
N PRO A 24 -5.37 -19.66 18.92
CA PRO A 24 -5.97 -18.70 19.85
C PRO A 24 -5.48 -18.88 21.29
N THR A 25 -5.01 -20.08 21.66
CA THR A 25 -4.47 -20.40 22.98
C THR A 25 -2.97 -20.11 23.13
N ALA A 26 -2.25 -19.87 22.02
CA ALA A 26 -0.83 -19.49 22.01
C ALA A 26 -0.59 -17.98 22.04
N ILE A 27 -1.64 -17.16 21.94
CA ILE A 27 -1.54 -15.70 22.12
C ILE A 27 -1.16 -15.45 23.59
N ALA A 28 -0.15 -14.61 23.81
CA ALA A 28 0.58 -14.43 25.08
C ALA A 28 -0.25 -14.13 26.35
N SER A 29 -1.57 -13.91 26.21
CA SER A 29 -2.52 -13.96 27.32
C SER A 29 -3.89 -14.40 26.76
N PRO A 30 -4.67 -15.23 27.50
CA PRO A 30 -6.07 -15.52 27.19
C PRO A 30 -6.96 -14.26 27.08
N ASP A 31 -6.51 -13.14 27.67
CA ASP A 31 -7.16 -11.83 27.63
C ASP A 31 -6.63 -10.92 26.50
N ALA A 32 -5.62 -11.36 25.73
CA ALA A 32 -5.07 -10.56 24.63
C ALA A 32 -6.06 -10.55 23.45
N ASP A 33 -6.86 -9.50 23.37
CA ASP A 33 -7.87 -9.31 22.32
C ASP A 33 -7.23 -9.23 20.93
N ALA A 34 -7.33 -10.33 20.17
CA ALA A 34 -6.86 -10.43 18.78
C ALA A 34 -7.57 -9.44 17.83
N THR A 35 -8.62 -8.74 18.26
CA THR A 35 -9.29 -7.68 17.50
C THR A 35 -8.32 -6.56 17.13
N TYR A 36 -7.39 -6.18 18.01
CA TYR A 36 -6.43 -5.11 17.70
C TYR A 36 -5.45 -5.52 16.60
N LEU A 37 -4.98 -6.78 16.61
CA LEU A 37 -4.11 -7.31 15.57
C LEU A 37 -4.84 -7.41 14.23
N ARG A 38 -6.10 -7.86 14.23
CA ARG A 38 -6.96 -7.86 13.03
C ARG A 38 -7.18 -6.45 12.48
N ARG A 39 -7.37 -5.45 13.34
CA ARG A 39 -7.49 -4.04 12.92
C ARG A 39 -6.21 -3.53 12.26
N ILE A 40 -5.04 -3.92 12.77
CA ILE A 40 -3.75 -3.57 12.15
C ILE A 40 -3.65 -4.22 10.77
N GLY A 41 -3.93 -5.52 10.64
CA GLY A 41 -3.94 -6.22 9.34
C GLY A 41 -4.86 -5.53 8.33
N ALA A 42 -6.11 -5.26 8.71
CA ALA A 42 -7.06 -4.56 7.85
C ALA A 42 -6.59 -3.15 7.43
N ALA A 43 -5.94 -2.41 8.33
CA ALA A 43 -5.38 -1.09 8.01
C ALA A 43 -4.20 -1.19 7.01
N VAL A 44 -3.36 -2.23 7.11
CA VAL A 44 -2.28 -2.48 6.16
C VAL A 44 -2.86 -2.83 4.79
N SER A 45 -3.85 -3.73 4.72
CA SER A 45 -4.51 -4.09 3.45
C SER A 45 -5.20 -2.87 2.81
N ALA A 46 -5.88 -2.03 3.58
CA ALA A 46 -6.48 -0.78 3.09
C ALA A 46 -5.43 0.21 2.57
N ALA A 47 -4.29 0.34 3.23
CA ALA A 47 -3.20 1.19 2.79
C ALA A 47 -2.54 0.68 1.50
N ALA A 48 -2.45 -0.64 1.31
CA ALA A 48 -1.96 -1.24 0.07
C ALA A 48 -2.94 -0.98 -1.10
N ALA A 49 -4.25 -1.16 -0.87
CA ALA A 49 -5.29 -0.87 -1.85
C ALA A 49 -5.31 0.62 -2.26
N SER A 50 -5.23 1.55 -1.30
CA SER A 50 -5.20 2.98 -1.59
C SER A 50 -3.97 3.39 -2.42
N GLN A 51 -2.81 2.79 -2.16
CA GLN A 51 -1.62 3.03 -2.99
C GLN A 51 -1.75 2.45 -4.40
N ALA A 52 -2.48 1.35 -4.55
CA ALA A 52 -2.78 0.79 -5.86
C ALA A 52 -3.63 1.74 -6.69
N GLU A 53 -4.75 2.17 -6.11
CA GLU A 53 -5.68 3.12 -6.73
C GLU A 53 -4.98 4.44 -7.10
N LEU A 54 -4.09 4.94 -6.24
CA LEU A 54 -3.32 6.15 -6.52
C LEU A 54 -2.39 5.98 -7.73
N ALA A 55 -1.71 4.84 -7.83
CA ALA A 55 -0.85 4.54 -8.97
C ALA A 55 -1.64 4.42 -10.29
N ASP A 56 -2.79 3.75 -10.25
CA ASP A 56 -3.68 3.60 -11.40
C ASP A 56 -4.25 4.94 -11.85
N SER A 57 -4.64 5.79 -10.90
CA SER A 57 -5.11 7.16 -11.16
C SER A 57 -4.02 8.03 -11.80
N VAL A 58 -2.77 7.91 -11.33
CA VAL A 58 -1.64 8.63 -11.93
C VAL A 58 -1.39 8.15 -13.36
N ALA A 59 -1.43 6.83 -13.60
CA ALA A 59 -1.28 6.27 -14.94
C ALA A 59 -2.39 6.76 -15.88
N ALA A 60 -3.66 6.70 -15.45
CA ALA A 60 -4.79 7.21 -16.20
C ALA A 60 -4.66 8.71 -16.51
N ALA A 61 -4.21 9.52 -15.54
CA ALA A 61 -3.98 10.94 -15.78
C ALA A 61 -2.89 11.20 -16.82
N ARG A 62 -1.81 10.39 -16.81
CA ARG A 62 -0.74 10.46 -17.81
C ARG A 62 -1.25 10.08 -19.20
N ASP A 63 -2.07 9.03 -19.30
CA ASP A 63 -2.67 8.59 -20.56
C ASP A 63 -3.63 9.62 -21.15
N HIS A 64 -4.33 10.38 -20.30
CA HIS A 64 -5.19 11.51 -20.72
C HIS A 64 -4.42 12.83 -20.94
N GLY A 65 -3.08 12.79 -20.97
CA GLY A 65 -2.25 13.95 -21.34
C GLY A 65 -1.95 14.93 -20.21
N HIS A 66 -2.33 14.65 -18.95
CA HIS A 66 -1.95 15.51 -17.83
C HIS A 66 -0.43 15.49 -17.60
N THR A 67 0.12 16.67 -17.33
CA THR A 67 1.57 16.84 -17.11
C THR A 67 1.99 16.32 -15.73
N TRP A 68 3.25 15.90 -15.61
CA TRP A 68 3.84 15.54 -14.32
C TRP A 68 3.77 16.67 -13.28
N THR A 69 3.78 17.93 -13.71
CA THR A 69 3.62 19.08 -12.82
C THR A 69 2.22 19.10 -12.19
N GLN A 70 1.17 18.98 -13.01
CA GLN A 70 -0.22 18.95 -12.52
C GLN A 70 -0.44 17.77 -11.55
N ILE A 71 0.07 16.60 -11.91
CA ILE A 71 -0.03 15.40 -11.07
C ILE A 71 0.71 15.60 -9.74
N ALA A 72 1.94 16.14 -9.77
CA ALA A 72 2.72 16.37 -8.57
C ALA A 72 2.07 17.38 -7.62
N THR A 73 1.40 18.42 -8.16
CA THR A 73 0.60 19.36 -7.37
C THR A 73 -0.52 18.64 -6.62
N MET A 74 -1.26 17.75 -7.28
CA MET A 74 -2.33 16.97 -6.64
C MET A 74 -1.80 15.98 -5.59
N LEU A 75 -0.61 15.42 -5.81
CA LEU A 75 0.06 14.52 -4.88
C LEU A 75 0.73 15.25 -3.69
N GLY A 76 0.78 16.58 -3.70
CA GLY A 76 1.50 17.36 -2.68
C GLY A 76 3.02 17.10 -2.68
N THR A 77 3.60 16.83 -3.85
CA THR A 77 5.02 16.46 -3.99
C THR A 77 5.69 17.21 -5.14
N SER A 78 6.99 17.01 -5.35
CA SER A 78 7.72 17.61 -6.46
C SER A 78 7.50 16.83 -7.76
N ARG A 79 7.62 17.51 -8.91
CA ARG A 79 7.56 16.86 -10.24
C ARG A 79 8.53 15.69 -10.35
N GLN A 80 9.76 15.87 -9.88
CA GLN A 80 10.81 14.84 -9.92
C GLN A 80 10.44 13.64 -9.03
N ALA A 81 9.94 13.88 -7.82
CA ALA A 81 9.51 12.82 -6.92
C ALA A 81 8.31 12.03 -7.49
N ALA A 82 7.34 12.72 -8.10
CA ALA A 82 6.22 12.06 -8.80
C ALA A 82 6.70 11.23 -9.99
N GLN A 83 7.57 11.78 -10.83
CA GLN A 83 8.12 11.07 -12.00
C GLN A 83 8.99 9.88 -11.60
N GLU A 84 9.80 9.99 -10.56
CA GLU A 84 10.62 8.87 -10.07
C GLU A 84 9.75 7.73 -9.53
N ARG A 85 8.70 8.09 -8.77
CA ARG A 85 7.82 7.11 -8.12
C ARG A 85 6.85 6.44 -9.08
N TYR A 86 6.26 7.19 -10.01
CA TYR A 86 5.16 6.71 -10.87
C TYR A 86 5.50 6.69 -12.36
N GLY A 87 6.66 7.22 -12.77
CA GLY A 87 7.04 7.36 -14.18
C GLY A 87 7.82 6.18 -14.75
N LYS A 88 8.18 5.18 -13.95
CA LYS A 88 8.75 3.92 -14.47
C LYS A 88 7.61 3.07 -15.00
N PRO A 89 7.68 2.54 -16.23
CA PRO A 89 6.69 1.57 -16.69
C PRO A 89 6.71 0.38 -15.73
N ALA A 90 5.55 0.07 -15.13
CA ALA A 90 5.34 -1.25 -14.57
C ALA A 90 5.61 -2.22 -15.72
N ASN A 91 6.69 -2.99 -15.61
CA ASN A 91 7.03 -4.04 -16.56
C ASN A 91 5.83 -4.99 -16.66
N ARG A 92 4.96 -4.80 -17.66
CA ARG A 92 3.91 -5.76 -18.02
C ARG A 92 4.56 -6.81 -18.92
N PRO A 93 4.64 -8.09 -18.50
CA PRO A 93 4.84 -9.18 -19.45
C PRO A 93 3.66 -9.30 -20.41
#